data_AF-A0A946S0S7-F1
#
_entry.id   AF-A0A946S0S7-F1
#
_cell.length_a   1.000
_cell.length_b   1.000
_cell.length_c   1.000
_cell.angle_alpha   90.00
_cell.angle_beta   90.00
_cell.angle_gamma   90.00
#
_symmetry.space_group_name_H-M   'P 1'
#
loop_
_entity.id
_entity.type
_entity.pdbx_description
1 polymer ?
#
loop_
_entity_poly.entity_id
_entity_poly.type
_entity_poly.pdbx_seq_one_letter_code
_entity_poly.pdbx_strand_id
1 'polypeptide(L)'
;MKHTHKHEFDLEIPDEFIEKWQSIMDIAAELIGVPAGLIMRIVDEDIKVFISSHSEGNPYKPGDSEHLIGSGLYCEKVISTQGKLLIPNALTDEDWKDNPDVKLNMISYLGFPITLANGVPFGTICVLDSNENSYNDTYEKLILNFRDIIHSQLELFHSNQVLGENYKNLSDYTGEIEKLRRLIPICANCKKIRDDEGFWNSVEDYFADHAGAQFTHTICSDCFKEFYPEIADEYPKS
;
A
#
# COMPACT_ATOMS: atom_id res chain seq x y z
N MET A 1 6.97 -15.96 -20.32
CA MET A 1 5.50 -15.93 -20.15
C MET A 1 5.13 -14.56 -19.63
N LYS A 2 4.05 -13.99 -20.16
CA LYS A 2 3.65 -12.59 -20.04
C LYS A 2 3.48 -12.18 -18.56
N HIS A 3 4.31 -11.26 -18.06
CA HIS A 3 3.96 -10.45 -16.90
C HIS A 3 2.94 -9.42 -17.37
N THR A 4 1.67 -9.79 -17.29
CA THR A 4 0.55 -8.88 -17.48
C THR A 4 0.59 -7.82 -16.39
N HIS A 5 0.76 -6.57 -16.80
CA HIS A 5 0.42 -5.36 -16.05
C HIS A 5 -1.06 -5.41 -15.66
N LYS A 6 -1.36 -6.07 -14.55
CA LYS A 6 -2.70 -6.13 -13.97
C LYS A 6 -2.58 -5.45 -12.62
N HIS A 7 -3.40 -4.43 -12.40
CA HIS A 7 -3.64 -3.73 -11.12
C HIS A 7 -2.73 -2.55 -10.76
N GLU A 8 -2.55 -1.55 -11.64
CA GLU A 8 -2.14 -0.20 -11.18
C GLU A 8 -3.37 0.68 -10.86
N PHE A 9 -4.57 0.28 -11.31
CA PHE A 9 -5.83 1.04 -11.16
C PHE A 9 -6.76 0.54 -10.02
N ASP A 10 -6.50 -0.64 -9.46
CA ASP A 10 -7.22 -1.21 -8.30
C ASP A 10 -6.49 -0.94 -6.98
N LEU A 11 -6.10 0.31 -6.73
CA LEU A 11 -5.72 0.71 -5.38
C LEU A 11 -6.97 0.65 -4.50
N GLU A 12 -7.08 -0.41 -3.69
CA GLU A 12 -8.06 -0.49 -2.60
C GLU A 12 -7.62 0.50 -1.51
N ILE A 13 -8.32 1.63 -1.46
CA ILE A 13 -8.07 2.67 -0.46
C ILE A 13 -8.74 2.24 0.84
N PRO A 14 -8.03 2.23 1.98
CA PRO A 14 -8.63 1.87 3.26
C PRO A 14 -9.78 2.79 3.66
N ASP A 15 -10.82 2.25 4.30
CA ASP A 15 -11.99 3.01 4.76
C ASP A 15 -11.60 4.20 5.66
N GLU A 16 -10.57 4.04 6.51
CA GLU A 16 -10.05 5.13 7.36
C GLU A 16 -9.58 6.35 6.54
N PHE A 17 -9.03 6.12 5.34
CA PHE A 17 -8.60 7.21 4.46
C PHE A 17 -9.79 7.87 3.80
N ILE A 18 -10.76 7.07 3.36
CA ILE A 18 -12.01 7.55 2.78
C ILE A 18 -12.74 8.46 3.78
N GLU A 19 -12.86 8.06 5.04
CA GLU A 19 -13.47 8.87 6.11
C GLU A 19 -12.73 10.20 6.33
N LYS A 20 -11.39 10.17 6.34
CA LYS A 20 -10.56 11.38 6.46
C LYS A 20 -10.73 12.32 5.27
N TRP A 21 -10.77 11.77 4.05
CA TRP A 21 -10.94 12.55 2.83
C TRP A 21 -12.35 13.14 2.73
N GLN A 22 -13.36 12.40 3.19
CA GLN A 22 -14.71 12.93 3.36
C GLN A 22 -14.70 14.15 4.29
N SER A 23 -14.08 14.03 5.47
CA SER A 23 -14.00 15.15 6.41
C SER A 23 -13.26 16.36 5.82
N ILE A 24 -12.19 16.13 5.06
CA ILE A 24 -11.44 17.17 4.35
C ILE A 24 -12.36 17.93 3.39
N MET A 25 -13.15 17.22 2.59
CA MET A 25 -14.03 17.85 1.60
C MET A 25 -15.23 18.56 2.25
N ASP A 26 -15.78 18.02 3.33
CA ASP A 26 -16.84 18.67 4.11
C ASP A 26 -16.35 20.02 4.67
N ILE A 27 -15.17 20.03 5.30
CA ILE A 27 -14.56 21.25 5.85
C ILE A 27 -14.22 22.25 4.74
N ALA A 28 -13.68 21.77 3.62
CA ALA A 28 -13.34 22.63 2.48
C ALA A 28 -14.58 23.35 1.95
N ALA A 29 -15.67 22.61 1.71
CA ALA A 29 -16.90 23.17 1.19
C ALA A 29 -17.54 24.16 2.18
N GLU A 30 -17.56 23.82 3.47
CA GLU A 30 -18.09 24.70 4.53
C GLU A 30 -17.30 26.02 4.65
N LEU A 31 -15.97 25.95 4.69
CA LEU A 31 -15.12 27.15 4.87
C LEU A 31 -15.14 28.11 3.68
N ILE A 32 -15.28 27.56 2.47
CA ILE A 32 -15.37 28.37 1.24
C ILE A 32 -16.82 28.85 1.04
N GLY A 33 -17.81 28.12 1.58
CA GLY A 33 -19.22 28.43 1.44
C GLY A 33 -19.78 27.97 0.10
N VAL A 34 -19.31 26.84 -0.42
CA VAL A 34 -19.72 26.31 -1.72
C VAL A 34 -20.65 25.09 -1.61
N PRO A 35 -21.51 24.84 -2.60
CA PRO A 35 -22.39 23.68 -2.61
C PRO A 35 -21.69 22.33 -2.77
N ALA A 36 -20.53 22.26 -3.43
CA ALA A 36 -19.89 20.98 -3.71
C ALA A 36 -18.37 21.03 -3.58
N GLY A 37 -17.82 20.08 -2.83
CA GLY A 37 -16.40 19.72 -2.83
C GLY A 37 -16.25 18.24 -3.18
N LEU A 38 -15.48 17.92 -4.20
CA LEU A 38 -15.36 16.57 -4.73
C LEU A 38 -13.89 16.09 -4.74
N ILE A 39 -13.73 14.78 -4.54
CA ILE A 39 -12.56 14.05 -5.03
C ILE A 39 -13.05 13.12 -6.13
N MET A 40 -12.52 13.33 -7.32
CA MET A 40 -12.77 12.50 -8.49
C MET A 40 -11.66 11.47 -8.60
N ARG A 41 -11.99 10.25 -9.04
CA ARG A 41 -11.04 9.16 -9.27
C ARG A 41 -11.17 8.65 -10.70
N ILE A 42 -10.02 8.45 -11.35
CA ILE A 42 -9.97 7.81 -12.66
C ILE A 42 -10.07 6.30 -12.45
N VAL A 43 -10.98 5.66 -13.19
CA VAL A 43 -11.16 4.21 -13.22
C VAL A 43 -11.33 3.81 -14.68
N ASP A 44 -10.32 3.11 -15.21
CA ASP A 44 -10.22 2.78 -16.63
C ASP A 44 -10.25 4.04 -17.53
N GLU A 45 -11.27 4.17 -18.37
CA GLU A 45 -11.46 5.32 -19.27
C GLU A 45 -12.43 6.37 -18.71
N ASP A 46 -12.97 6.12 -17.52
CA ASP A 46 -13.98 6.96 -16.88
C ASP A 46 -13.40 7.75 -15.71
N ILE A 47 -14.08 8.84 -15.36
CA ILE A 47 -13.85 9.58 -14.12
C ILE A 47 -15.10 9.49 -13.25
N LYS A 48 -14.90 9.13 -11.98
CA LYS A 48 -15.97 8.84 -11.03
C LYS A 48 -15.88 9.75 -9.83
N VAL A 49 -17.02 10.16 -9.30
CA VAL A 49 -17.12 10.82 -8.00
C VAL A 49 -16.73 9.80 -6.94
N PHE A 50 -15.57 10.01 -6.30
CA PHE A 50 -15.06 9.13 -5.25
C PHE A 50 -15.48 9.62 -3.87
N ILE A 51 -15.33 10.92 -3.62
CA ILE A 51 -15.80 11.62 -2.41
C ILE A 51 -16.66 12.80 -2.86
N SER A 52 -17.76 13.04 -2.16
CA SER A 52 -18.65 14.19 -2.39
C SER A 52 -18.98 14.83 -1.04
N SER A 53 -18.79 16.14 -0.91
CA SER A 53 -19.03 16.84 0.36
C SER A 53 -20.51 16.79 0.78
N HIS A 54 -20.76 16.70 2.08
CA HIS A 54 -22.09 16.76 2.67
C HIS A 54 -22.55 18.21 2.86
N SER A 55 -22.71 18.91 1.75
CA SER A 55 -23.08 20.33 1.72
C SER A 55 -24.47 20.51 1.11
N GLU A 56 -25.20 21.52 1.57
CA GLU A 56 -26.52 21.83 1.02
C GLU A 56 -26.40 22.26 -0.45
N GLY A 57 -27.23 21.69 -1.32
CA GLY A 57 -27.22 22.01 -2.75
C GLY A 57 -26.21 21.21 -3.58
N ASN A 58 -25.46 20.28 -2.99
CA ASN A 58 -24.57 19.39 -3.73
C ASN A 58 -25.37 18.43 -4.65
N PRO A 59 -25.21 18.48 -5.99
CA PRO A 59 -25.93 17.59 -6.90
C PRO A 59 -25.25 16.23 -7.09
N TYR A 60 -23.98 16.07 -6.67
CA TYR A 60 -23.13 14.92 -6.99
C TYR A 60 -23.16 13.84 -5.91
N LYS A 61 -23.17 12.58 -6.33
CA LYS A 61 -23.17 11.42 -5.42
C LYS A 61 -21.95 10.53 -5.66
N PRO A 62 -21.35 9.96 -4.61
CA PRO A 62 -20.32 8.95 -4.77
C PRO A 62 -20.79 7.81 -5.68
N GLY A 63 -19.98 7.48 -6.68
CA GLY A 63 -20.29 6.48 -7.71
C GLY A 63 -20.83 7.05 -9.02
N ASP A 64 -21.27 8.31 -9.07
CA ASP A 64 -21.59 8.98 -10.34
C ASP A 64 -20.34 8.98 -11.23
N SER A 65 -20.51 8.72 -12.52
CA SER A 65 -19.40 8.50 -13.44
C SER A 65 -19.68 9.08 -14.82
N GLU A 66 -18.64 9.59 -15.46
CA GLU A 66 -18.66 9.99 -16.86
C GLU A 66 -17.39 9.53 -17.57
N HIS A 67 -17.46 9.39 -18.90
CA HIS A 67 -16.28 9.12 -19.70
C HIS A 67 -15.28 10.27 -19.54
N LEU A 68 -13.99 10.04 -19.38
CA LEU A 68 -13.05 11.14 -19.11
C LEU A 68 -12.77 11.96 -20.38
N ILE A 69 -12.45 11.29 -21.48
CA ILE A 69 -11.95 11.93 -22.70
C ILE A 69 -13.13 12.44 -23.55
N GLY A 70 -13.10 13.72 -23.91
CA GLY A 70 -14.16 14.34 -24.73
C GLY A 70 -15.46 14.60 -23.96
N SER A 71 -15.40 14.60 -22.62
CA SER A 71 -16.54 14.92 -21.77
C SER A 71 -16.84 16.41 -21.70
N GLY A 72 -15.81 17.24 -21.88
CA GLY A 72 -15.91 18.69 -21.67
C GLY A 72 -16.02 19.08 -20.20
N LEU A 73 -15.81 18.13 -19.27
CA LEU A 73 -15.80 18.39 -17.84
C LEU A 73 -14.57 19.19 -17.42
N TYR A 74 -14.68 19.93 -16.32
CA TYR A 74 -13.54 20.69 -15.77
C TYR A 74 -12.36 19.77 -15.39
N CYS A 75 -12.68 18.61 -14.83
CA CYS A 75 -11.70 17.62 -14.41
C CYS A 75 -10.88 17.07 -15.59
N GLU A 76 -11.45 16.95 -16.80
CA GLU A 76 -10.71 16.54 -18.00
C GLU A 76 -9.56 17.52 -18.30
N LYS A 77 -9.81 18.82 -18.17
CA LYS A 77 -8.78 19.84 -18.39
C LYS A 77 -7.70 19.81 -17.31
N VAL A 78 -8.08 19.61 -16.05
CA VAL A 78 -7.12 19.45 -14.93
C VAL A 78 -6.21 18.24 -15.17
N ILE A 79 -6.78 17.10 -15.56
CA ILE A 79 -6.02 15.87 -15.84
C ILE A 79 -5.14 16.03 -17.07
N SER A 80 -5.65 16.57 -18.17
CA SER A 80 -4.85 16.72 -19.40
C SER A 80 -3.70 17.72 -19.26
N THR A 81 -3.87 18.77 -18.45
CA THR A 81 -2.82 19.78 -18.22
C THR A 81 -1.91 19.45 -17.04
N GLN A 82 -2.32 18.52 -16.16
CA GLN A 82 -1.68 18.25 -14.88
C GLN A 82 -1.46 19.53 -14.06
N GLY A 83 -2.42 20.45 -14.12
CA GLY A 83 -2.31 21.79 -13.53
C GLY A 83 -3.60 22.26 -12.87
N LYS A 84 -3.48 23.37 -12.14
CA LYS A 84 -4.63 24.09 -11.57
C LYS A 84 -5.56 24.53 -12.70
N LEU A 85 -6.86 24.34 -12.50
CA LEU A 85 -7.89 25.01 -13.26
C LEU A 85 -8.75 25.85 -12.32
N LEU A 86 -8.92 27.13 -12.66
CA LEU A 86 -9.82 28.04 -11.97
C LEU A 86 -10.70 28.73 -13.00
N ILE A 87 -12.01 28.55 -12.85
CA ILE A 87 -13.05 29.15 -13.69
C ILE A 87 -14.00 29.91 -12.76
N PRO A 88 -13.96 31.25 -12.75
CA PRO A 88 -14.83 32.02 -11.87
C PRO A 88 -16.31 31.89 -12.24
N ASN A 89 -16.61 31.90 -13.54
CA ASN A 89 -17.97 31.83 -14.07
C ASN A 89 -17.95 31.32 -15.53
N ALA A 90 -18.38 30.08 -15.71
CA ALA A 90 -18.45 29.41 -16.99
C ALA A 90 -19.47 30.03 -17.94
N LEU A 91 -20.55 30.63 -17.44
CA LEU A 91 -21.57 31.27 -18.30
C LEU A 91 -21.02 32.46 -19.09
N THR A 92 -19.94 33.07 -18.59
CA THR A 92 -19.26 34.21 -19.21
C THR A 92 -18.00 33.82 -19.98
N ASP A 93 -17.60 32.55 -19.91
CA ASP A 93 -16.39 32.04 -20.53
C ASP A 93 -16.75 31.25 -21.79
N GLU A 94 -16.24 31.69 -22.94
CA GLU A 94 -16.57 31.09 -24.25
C GLU A 94 -16.14 29.63 -24.35
N ASP A 95 -15.10 29.21 -23.63
CA ASP A 95 -14.60 27.84 -23.64
C ASP A 95 -15.41 26.92 -22.70
N TRP A 96 -16.15 27.49 -21.73
CA TRP A 96 -16.80 26.73 -20.64
C TRP A 96 -18.32 26.90 -20.56
N LYS A 97 -18.93 27.83 -21.29
CA LYS A 97 -20.39 28.08 -21.27
C LYS A 97 -21.26 26.85 -21.56
N ASP A 98 -20.75 25.91 -22.34
CA ASP A 98 -21.44 24.67 -22.75
C ASP A 98 -21.05 23.46 -21.87
N ASN A 99 -20.30 23.67 -20.79
CA ASN A 99 -19.84 22.62 -19.88
C ASN A 99 -21.03 21.84 -19.28
N PRO A 100 -20.95 20.50 -19.15
CA PRO A 100 -22.03 19.67 -18.61
C PRO A 100 -22.55 20.09 -17.23
N ASP A 101 -21.66 20.52 -16.33
CA ASP A 101 -21.95 20.86 -14.94
C ASP A 101 -22.76 22.16 -14.81
N VAL A 102 -22.76 23.00 -15.87
CA VAL A 102 -23.65 24.18 -15.95
C VAL A 102 -25.12 23.76 -15.86
N LYS A 103 -25.48 22.58 -16.39
CA LYS A 103 -26.85 22.03 -16.29
C LYS A 103 -27.24 21.64 -14.86
N LEU A 104 -26.23 21.39 -14.02
CA LEU A 104 -26.38 21.12 -12.58
C LEU A 104 -26.27 22.40 -11.74
N ASN A 105 -26.27 23.58 -12.39
CA ASN A 105 -26.08 24.88 -11.76
C ASN A 105 -24.72 25.04 -11.07
N MET A 106 -23.67 24.37 -11.58
CA MET A 106 -22.29 24.49 -11.08
C MET A 106 -21.46 25.27 -12.10
N ILE A 107 -21.49 26.60 -11.96
CA ILE A 107 -20.94 27.54 -12.95
C ILE A 107 -19.52 27.99 -12.62
N SER A 108 -19.03 27.73 -11.41
CA SER A 108 -17.68 28.07 -10.98
C SER A 108 -16.93 26.80 -10.58
N TYR A 109 -15.62 26.77 -10.80
CA TYR A 109 -14.77 25.62 -10.53
C TYR A 109 -13.37 26.04 -10.07
N LEU A 110 -12.86 25.39 -9.03
CA LEU A 110 -11.45 25.37 -8.67
C LEU A 110 -11.01 23.93 -8.45
N GLY A 111 -9.99 23.47 -9.15
CA GLY A 111 -9.50 22.10 -8.99
C GLY A 111 -8.02 21.91 -9.31
N PHE A 112 -7.49 20.83 -8.71
CA PHE A 112 -6.09 20.43 -8.81
C PHE A 112 -5.99 18.93 -9.11
N PRO A 113 -4.95 18.49 -9.83
CA PRO A 113 -4.74 17.08 -10.09
C PRO A 113 -4.28 16.37 -8.82
N ILE A 114 -4.76 15.14 -8.65
CA ILE A 114 -4.24 14.17 -7.69
C ILE A 114 -3.38 13.16 -8.46
N THR A 115 -2.14 12.95 -8.06
CA THR A 115 -1.17 12.07 -8.74
C THR A 115 -0.61 11.04 -7.78
N LEU A 116 -0.37 9.84 -8.30
CA LEU A 116 0.40 8.80 -7.63
C LEU A 116 1.90 9.13 -7.68
N ALA A 117 2.71 8.45 -6.86
CA ALA A 117 4.15 8.68 -6.75
C ALA A 117 4.93 8.44 -8.06
N ASN A 118 4.39 7.63 -8.97
CA ASN A 118 4.93 7.37 -10.30
C ASN A 118 4.57 8.47 -11.34
N GLY A 119 3.82 9.50 -10.93
CA GLY A 119 3.35 10.58 -11.80
C GLY A 119 2.07 10.25 -12.58
N VAL A 120 1.49 9.07 -12.41
CA VAL A 120 0.20 8.70 -13.02
C VAL A 120 -0.93 9.47 -12.32
N PRO A 121 -1.87 10.08 -13.06
CA PRO A 121 -3.01 10.76 -12.46
C PRO A 121 -3.93 9.76 -11.74
N PHE A 122 -4.18 10.02 -10.45
CA PHE A 122 -5.19 9.31 -9.67
C PHE A 122 -6.59 9.90 -9.93
N GLY A 123 -6.67 11.23 -10.08
CA GLY A 123 -7.93 11.94 -10.24
C GLY A 123 -7.79 13.43 -9.93
N THR A 124 -8.82 14.05 -9.37
CA THR A 124 -8.80 15.50 -9.06
C THR A 124 -9.42 15.77 -7.70
N ILE A 125 -8.98 16.84 -7.04
CA ILE A 125 -9.71 17.46 -5.93
C ILE A 125 -10.22 18.81 -6.40
N CYS A 126 -11.49 19.09 -6.17
CA CYS A 126 -12.11 20.32 -6.64
C CYS A 126 -13.24 20.80 -5.74
N VAL A 127 -13.58 22.08 -5.93
CA VAL A 127 -14.77 22.72 -5.38
C VAL A 127 -15.53 23.41 -6.51
N LEU A 128 -16.86 23.41 -6.42
CA LEU A 128 -17.75 23.99 -7.40
C LEU A 128 -18.78 24.88 -6.74
N ASP A 129 -19.12 25.98 -7.40
CA ASP A 129 -20.10 26.96 -6.93
C ASP A 129 -21.18 27.22 -7.97
N SER A 130 -22.38 27.50 -7.47
CA SER A 130 -23.51 27.97 -8.26
C SER A 130 -23.50 29.47 -8.54
N ASN A 131 -22.61 30.20 -7.88
CA ASN A 131 -22.38 31.61 -8.09
C ASN A 131 -21.00 31.84 -8.71
N GLU A 132 -20.81 33.04 -9.28
CA GLU A 132 -19.48 33.47 -9.70
C GLU A 132 -18.55 33.56 -8.49
N ASN A 133 -17.45 32.83 -8.55
CA ASN A 133 -16.51 32.72 -7.44
C ASN A 133 -15.08 32.65 -7.97
N SER A 134 -14.31 33.72 -7.76
CA SER A 134 -12.91 33.80 -8.21
C SER A 134 -11.91 33.15 -7.26
N TYR A 135 -12.37 32.55 -6.15
CA TYR A 135 -11.59 31.91 -5.09
C TYR A 135 -10.31 32.68 -4.70
N ASN A 136 -10.32 33.36 -3.55
CA ASN A 136 -9.13 34.07 -3.10
C ASN A 136 -7.93 33.13 -2.87
N ASP A 137 -6.72 33.71 -2.81
CA ASP A 137 -5.47 32.97 -2.60
C ASP A 137 -5.48 32.04 -1.37
N THR A 138 -6.24 32.38 -0.33
CA THR A 138 -6.36 31.55 0.87
C THR A 138 -7.14 30.28 0.58
N TYR A 139 -8.25 30.37 -0.15
CA TYR A 139 -9.04 29.22 -0.58
C TYR A 139 -8.28 28.35 -1.59
N GLU A 140 -7.55 28.96 -2.53
CA GLU A 140 -6.66 28.20 -3.40
C GLU A 140 -5.61 27.42 -2.60
N LYS A 141 -4.96 28.07 -1.63
CA LYS A 141 -3.99 27.40 -0.75
C LYS A 141 -4.62 26.32 0.10
N LEU A 142 -5.85 26.50 0.57
CA LEU A 142 -6.57 25.50 1.37
C LEU A 142 -6.71 24.19 0.58
N ILE A 143 -7.30 24.27 -0.61
CA ILE A 143 -7.50 23.09 -1.47
C ILE A 143 -6.16 22.48 -1.89
N LEU A 144 -5.17 23.33 -2.19
CA LEU A 144 -3.82 22.88 -2.51
C LEU A 144 -3.18 22.07 -1.37
N ASN A 145 -3.28 22.53 -0.12
CA ASN A 145 -2.76 21.81 1.03
C ASN A 145 -3.52 20.50 1.29
N PHE A 146 -4.85 20.52 1.13
CA PHE A 146 -5.66 19.30 1.23
C PHE A 146 -5.31 18.27 0.16
N ARG A 147 -5.05 18.71 -1.06
CA ARG A 147 -4.51 17.88 -2.14
C ARG A 147 -3.17 17.24 -1.74
N ASP A 148 -2.26 18.01 -1.17
CA ASP A 148 -0.93 17.53 -0.77
C ASP A 148 -1.00 16.51 0.38
N ILE A 149 -1.98 16.63 1.27
CA ILE A 149 -2.25 15.62 2.30
C ILE A 149 -2.68 14.29 1.66
N ILE A 150 -3.62 14.34 0.70
CA ILE A 150 -4.09 13.15 -0.01
C ILE A 150 -2.93 12.49 -0.78
N HIS A 151 -2.10 13.29 -1.46
CA HIS A 151 -0.86 12.79 -2.11
C HIS A 151 0.04 12.03 -1.14
N SER A 152 0.35 12.67 0.00
CA SER A 152 1.23 12.09 1.00
C SER A 152 0.68 10.79 1.57
N GLN A 153 -0.64 10.70 1.75
CA GLN A 153 -1.31 9.49 2.23
C GLN A 153 -1.26 8.35 1.20
N LEU A 154 -1.51 8.66 -0.08
CA LEU A 154 -1.39 7.68 -1.17
C LEU A 154 0.04 7.13 -1.28
N GLU A 155 1.05 8.00 -1.22
CA GLU A 155 2.46 7.62 -1.27
C GLU A 155 2.88 6.77 -0.06
N LEU A 156 2.45 7.17 1.15
CA LEU A 156 2.72 6.43 2.38
C LEU A 156 2.07 5.04 2.34
N PHE A 157 0.83 4.95 1.86
CA PHE A 157 0.11 3.68 1.77
C PHE A 157 0.80 2.70 0.82
N HIS A 158 1.17 3.16 -0.39
CA HIS A 158 1.93 2.36 -1.34
C HIS A 158 3.27 1.90 -0.74
N SER A 159 4.00 2.80 -0.08
CA SER A 159 5.28 2.47 0.57
C SER A 159 5.13 1.41 1.65
N ASN A 160 4.07 1.49 2.46
CA ASN A 160 3.78 0.51 3.51
C ASN A 160 3.41 -0.86 2.94
N GLN A 161 2.69 -0.93 1.82
CA GLN A 161 2.39 -2.19 1.14
C GLN A 161 3.67 -2.87 0.64
N VAL A 162 4.50 -2.12 -0.10
CA VAL A 162 5.80 -2.62 -0.60
C VAL A 162 6.69 -3.08 0.55
N LEU A 163 6.72 -2.33 1.66
CA LEU A 163 7.48 -2.71 2.84
C LEU A 163 6.97 -4.02 3.47
N GLY A 164 5.65 -4.19 3.56
CA GLY A 164 5.03 -5.41 4.09
C GLY A 164 5.34 -6.64 3.26
N GLU A 165 5.30 -6.54 1.93
CA GLU A 165 5.68 -7.61 1.01
C GLU A 165 7.16 -7.97 1.14
N ASN A 166 8.04 -6.96 1.19
CA ASN A 166 9.47 -7.17 1.36
C ASN A 166 9.79 -7.84 2.70
N TYR A 167 9.12 -7.44 3.79
CA TYR A 167 9.29 -8.06 5.10
C TYR A 167 8.89 -9.53 5.08
N LYS A 168 7.75 -9.86 4.46
CA LYS A 168 7.28 -11.24 4.32
C LYS A 168 8.29 -12.09 3.54
N ASN A 169 8.73 -11.60 2.37
CA ASN A 169 9.71 -12.30 1.56
C ASN A 169 11.03 -12.54 2.33
N LEU A 170 11.52 -11.51 3.04
CA LEU A 170 12.71 -11.62 3.86
C LEU A 170 12.52 -12.67 4.97
N SER A 171 11.38 -12.66 5.66
CA SER A 171 11.06 -13.64 6.68
C SER A 171 11.04 -15.06 6.12
N ASP A 172 10.45 -15.26 4.94
CA ASP A 172 10.40 -16.57 4.27
C ASP A 172 11.82 -17.08 3.93
N TYR A 173 12.68 -16.24 3.35
CA TYR A 173 14.08 -16.60 3.08
C TYR A 173 14.86 -16.95 4.35
N THR A 174 14.68 -16.17 5.44
CA THR A 174 15.34 -16.49 6.71
C THR A 174 14.89 -17.84 7.26
N GLY A 175 13.60 -18.16 7.15
CA GLY A 175 13.06 -19.45 7.57
C GLY A 175 13.59 -20.62 6.73
N GLU A 176 13.81 -20.44 5.43
CA GLU A 176 14.45 -21.45 4.58
C GLU A 176 15.93 -21.68 4.94
N ILE A 177 16.68 -20.60 5.17
CA ILE A 177 18.08 -20.69 5.62
C ILE A 177 18.18 -21.42 6.96
N GLU A 178 17.30 -21.12 7.92
CA GLU A 178 17.27 -21.82 9.20
C GLU A 178 16.99 -23.32 9.04
N LYS A 179 16.07 -23.72 8.15
CA LYS A 179 15.82 -25.14 7.85
C LYS A 179 17.05 -25.81 7.26
N LEU A 180 17.75 -25.17 6.34
CA LEU A 180 18.99 -25.69 5.75
C LEU A 180 20.10 -25.82 6.80
N ARG A 181 20.24 -24.84 7.70
CA ARG A 181 21.21 -24.88 8.81
C ARG A 181 20.92 -25.96 9.85
N ARG A 182 19.69 -26.46 9.94
CA ARG A 182 19.36 -27.62 10.80
C ARG A 182 19.85 -28.96 10.25
N LEU A 183 20.32 -29.00 9.00
CA LEU A 183 20.90 -30.21 8.43
C LEU A 183 22.38 -30.30 8.83
N ILE A 184 22.70 -31.26 9.68
CA ILE A 184 24.08 -31.56 10.08
C ILE A 184 24.65 -32.55 9.06
N PRO A 185 25.61 -32.16 8.21
CA PRO A 185 26.21 -33.07 7.25
C PRO A 185 27.11 -34.07 7.99
N ILE A 186 26.78 -35.36 7.88
CA ILE A 186 27.58 -36.44 8.48
C ILE A 186 28.25 -37.32 7.42
N CYS A 187 29.42 -37.85 7.74
CA CYS A 187 30.08 -38.84 6.90
C CYS A 187 29.31 -40.17 6.98
N ALA A 188 28.86 -40.69 5.83
CA ALA A 188 28.08 -41.92 5.79
C ALA A 188 28.84 -43.13 6.37
N ASN A 189 30.17 -43.14 6.29
CA ASN A 189 31.04 -44.21 6.77
C ASN A 189 31.39 -44.08 8.26
N CYS A 190 32.01 -42.98 8.68
CA CYS A 190 32.54 -42.82 10.04
C CYS A 190 31.71 -41.91 10.97
N LYS A 191 30.57 -41.38 10.50
CA LYS A 191 29.62 -40.55 11.25
C LYS A 191 30.14 -39.22 11.82
N LYS A 192 31.38 -38.83 11.50
CA LYS A 192 31.91 -37.48 11.75
C LYS A 192 31.01 -36.41 11.15
N ILE A 193 30.94 -35.26 11.81
CA ILE A 193 30.17 -34.09 11.36
C ILE A 193 31.10 -33.17 10.58
N ARG A 194 30.64 -32.64 9.44
CA ARG A 194 31.37 -31.57 8.73
C ARG A 194 30.88 -30.21 9.22
N ASP A 195 31.80 -29.36 9.66
CA ASP A 195 31.48 -27.99 10.06
C ASP A 195 31.35 -27.03 8.87
N ASP A 196 31.07 -25.75 9.17
CA ASP A 196 30.91 -24.68 8.18
C ASP A 196 32.23 -24.32 7.48
N GLU A 197 33.38 -24.62 8.08
CA GLU A 197 34.71 -24.43 7.49
C GLU A 197 35.13 -25.63 6.60
N GLY A 198 34.38 -26.72 6.65
CA GLY A 198 34.58 -27.92 5.86
C GLY A 198 35.43 -29.00 6.53
N PHE A 199 35.80 -28.84 7.81
CA PHE A 199 36.54 -29.84 8.58
C PHE A 199 35.61 -30.91 9.17
N TRP A 200 36.18 -32.10 9.40
CA TRP A 200 35.44 -33.26 9.92
C TRP A 200 35.74 -33.48 11.39
N ASN A 201 34.76 -33.16 12.23
CA ASN A 201 34.84 -33.25 13.69
C ASN A 201 34.14 -34.50 14.22
N SER A 202 34.52 -34.93 15.43
CA SER A 202 33.70 -35.89 16.18
C SER A 202 32.35 -35.27 16.53
N VAL A 203 31.38 -36.08 16.96
CA VAL A 203 30.07 -35.56 17.36
C VAL A 203 30.21 -34.71 18.62
N GLU A 204 31.03 -35.16 19.55
CA GLU A 204 31.32 -34.55 20.83
C GLU A 204 31.96 -33.17 20.64
N ASP A 205 33.04 -33.07 19.86
CA ASP A 205 33.74 -31.80 19.61
C ASP A 205 32.81 -30.79 18.93
N TYR A 206 32.06 -31.23 17.91
CA TYR A 206 31.16 -30.35 17.18
C TYR A 206 30.09 -29.73 18.09
N PHE A 207 29.40 -30.53 18.91
CA PHE A 207 28.36 -30.02 19.80
C PHE A 207 28.90 -29.31 21.05
N ALA A 208 30.11 -29.64 21.51
CA ALA A 208 30.79 -28.87 22.55
C ALA A 208 31.06 -27.43 22.06
N ASP A 209 31.58 -27.29 20.84
CA ASP A 209 31.94 -25.99 20.27
C ASP A 209 30.71 -25.19 19.79
N HIS A 210 29.72 -25.85 19.19
CA HIS A 210 28.58 -25.16 18.56
C HIS A 210 27.34 -25.01 19.45
N ALA A 211 27.21 -25.82 20.50
CA ALA A 211 26.04 -25.81 21.39
C ALA A 211 26.41 -25.74 22.88
N GLY A 212 27.70 -25.69 23.24
CA GLY A 212 28.14 -25.71 24.63
C GLY A 212 27.76 -27.00 25.37
N ALA A 213 27.50 -28.09 24.64
CA ALA A 213 27.05 -29.34 25.21
C ALA A 213 28.20 -30.04 25.97
N GLN A 214 27.89 -30.62 27.12
CA GLN A 214 28.82 -31.48 27.86
C GLN A 214 28.34 -32.92 27.80
N PHE A 215 29.22 -33.81 27.34
CA PHE A 215 28.91 -35.24 27.20
C PHE A 215 29.44 -36.02 28.39
N THR A 216 28.59 -36.86 28.98
CA THR A 216 28.99 -37.91 29.90
C THR A 216 29.01 -39.24 29.16
N HIS A 217 30.01 -40.06 29.43
CA HIS A 217 30.17 -41.35 28.76
C HIS A 217 29.46 -42.41 29.59
N THR A 218 28.35 -42.91 29.06
CA THR A 218 27.62 -44.07 29.60
C THR A 218 27.52 -45.13 28.51
N ILE A 219 27.33 -46.37 28.91
CA ILE A 219 27.11 -47.49 27.99
C ILE A 219 25.63 -47.83 28.04
N CYS A 220 24.94 -47.89 26.89
CA CYS A 220 23.54 -48.28 26.85
C CYS A 220 23.37 -49.78 27.18
N SER A 221 22.15 -50.20 27.50
CA SER A 221 21.85 -51.59 27.89
C SER A 221 22.26 -52.61 26.82
N ASP A 222 22.12 -52.24 25.55
CA ASP A 222 22.36 -53.16 24.45
C ASP A 222 23.87 -53.40 24.28
N CYS A 223 24.65 -52.32 24.23
CA CYS A 223 26.11 -52.40 24.23
C CYS A 223 26.64 -53.09 25.49
N PHE A 224 26.05 -52.83 26.66
CA PHE A 224 26.49 -53.47 27.89
C PHE A 224 26.31 -54.98 27.86
N LYS A 225 25.16 -55.47 27.37
CA LYS A 225 24.90 -56.90 27.20
C LYS A 225 25.85 -57.54 26.20
N GLU A 226 26.20 -56.83 25.13
CA GLU A 226 27.13 -57.30 24.12
C GLU A 226 28.56 -57.42 24.66
N PHE A 227 29.04 -56.38 25.35
CA PHE A 227 30.43 -56.33 25.85
C PHE A 227 30.63 -57.03 27.20
N TYR A 228 29.59 -57.17 28.01
CA TYR A 228 29.62 -57.76 29.34
C TYR A 228 28.48 -58.79 29.54
N PRO A 229 28.41 -59.84 28.72
CA PRO A 229 27.29 -60.79 28.74
C PRO A 229 27.16 -61.54 30.07
N GLU A 230 28.27 -61.82 30.75
CA GLU A 230 28.30 -62.50 32.06
C GLU A 230 27.63 -61.74 33.21
N ILE A 231 27.54 -60.40 33.12
CA ILE A 231 26.90 -59.56 34.15
C ILE A 231 25.73 -58.75 33.57
N ALA A 232 25.23 -59.15 32.41
CA ALA A 232 24.15 -58.49 31.68
C ALA A 232 22.89 -58.24 32.53
N ASP A 233 22.58 -59.14 33.46
CA ASP A 233 21.42 -59.06 34.35
C ASP A 233 21.55 -58.00 35.45
N GLU A 234 22.77 -57.51 35.70
CA GLU A 234 23.07 -56.47 36.70
C GLU A 234 23.03 -55.05 36.12
N TYR A 235 22.69 -54.88 34.83
CA TYR A 235 22.66 -53.55 34.21
C TYR A 235 21.69 -52.61 34.94
N PRO A 236 22.16 -51.45 35.43
CA PRO A 236 21.32 -50.52 36.18
C PRO A 236 20.24 -49.95 35.28
N LYS A 237 18.99 -50.34 35.52
CA LYS A 237 17.82 -49.71 34.91
C LYS A 237 17.63 -48.34 35.58
N SER A 238 18.04 -47.27 34.89
CA SER A 238 17.67 -45.90 35.25
C SER A 238 16.17 -45.69 35.10
#